data_AF-A0AAD7D7Z0-F1
#
_entry.id   AF-A0AAD7D7Z0-F1
#
_cell.length_a   1.000
_cell.length_b   1.000
_cell.length_c   1.000
_cell.angle_alpha   90.00
_cell.angle_beta   90.00
_cell.angle_gamma   90.00
#
_symmetry.space_group_name_H-M   'P 1'
#
loop_
_entity.id
_entity.type
_entity.pdbx_description
1 polymer ?
#
loop_
_entity_poly.entity_id
_entity_poly.type
_entity_poly.pdbx_seq_one_letter_code
_entity_poly.pdbx_strand_id
1 'polypeptide(L)' 'MHKAPFVYPIIGSRKVEHLMANIEALDITLTAEHIAYIESILPFDTGFPSDFLSGYPFLISLFAMYDPQPLLPPVAAAN' A
#
# COMPACT_ATOMS: atom_id res chain seq x y z
N MET A 1 -1.25 -7.48 -5.87
CA MET A 1 -0.25 -6.95 -6.83
C MET A 1 -0.86 -6.38 -8.12
N HIS A 2 -2.18 -6.19 -8.21
CA HIS A 2 -2.84 -5.77 -9.46
C HIS A 2 -3.89 -4.66 -9.27
N LYS A 3 -3.81 -3.90 -8.16
CA LYS A 3 -4.74 -2.79 -7.89
C LYS A 3 -4.39 -1.51 -8.65
N ALA A 4 -3.16 -1.42 -9.18
CA ALA A 4 -2.69 -0.30 -9.97
C ALA A 4 -1.88 -0.81 -11.19
N PRO A 5 -1.78 -0.03 -12.28
CA PRO A 5 -1.11 -0.46 -13.51
C PRO A 5 0.38 -0.80 -13.32
N PHE A 6 1.06 -0.16 -12.36
CA PHE A 6 2.49 -0.34 -12.11
C PHE A 6 2.74 -0.60 -10.63
N VAL A 7 2.90 -1.87 -10.27
CA VAL A 7 3.22 -2.30 -8.90
C VAL A 7 4.53 -3.05 -8.91
N TYR A 8 5.56 -2.45 -8.31
CA TYR A 8 6.87 -3.07 -8.12
C TYR A 8 7.05 -3.39 -6.64
N PRO A 9 7.07 -4.66 -6.23
CA PRO A 9 7.27 -5.01 -4.84
C PRO A 9 8.70 -4.65 -4.40
N ILE A 10 8.83 -3.99 -3.25
CA ILE A 10 10.13 -3.76 -2.61
C ILE A 10 10.39 -4.92 -1.67
N ILE A 11 11.48 -5.66 -1.91
CA ILE A 11 11.84 -6.84 -1.13
C ILE A 11 12.84 -6.47 -0.04
N GLY A 12 12.46 -6.67 1.22
CA GLY A 12 13.35 -6.55 2.38
C GLY A 12 13.57 -7.91 3.04
N SER A 13 14.81 -8.37 3.11
CA SER A 13 15.18 -9.63 3.77
C SER A 13 16.44 -9.47 4.63
N ARG A 14 16.46 -10.11 5.80
CA ARG A 14 17.64 -10.14 6.70
C ARG A 14 18.51 -11.39 6.55
N LYS A 15 18.05 -12.36 5.76
CA LYS A 15 18.70 -13.66 5.56
C LYS A 15 18.68 -14.03 4.08
N VAL A 16 19.70 -14.77 3.64
CA VAL A 16 19.88 -15.12 2.22
C VAL A 16 18.77 -16.07 1.75
N GLU A 17 18.30 -16.98 2.60
CA GLU A 17 17.29 -17.97 2.22
C GLU A 17 15.96 -17.31 1.85
N HIS A 18 15.59 -16.22 2.54
CA HIS A 18 14.38 -15.47 2.22
C HIS A 18 14.50 -14.73 0.88
N LEU A 19 15.70 -14.22 0.56
CA LEU A 19 15.94 -13.59 -0.75
C LEU A 19 15.76 -14.62 -1.87
N MET A 20 16.34 -15.82 -1.71
CA MET A 20 16.18 -16.90 -2.69
C MET A 20 14.72 -17.32 -2.86
N ALA A 21 13.98 -17.50 -1.76
CA ALA A 21 12.56 -17.83 -1.82
C ALA A 21 11.71 -16.74 -2.51
N ASN A 22 12.04 -15.45 -2.32
CA ASN A 22 11.35 -14.35 -3.00
C ASN A 22 11.63 -14.34 -4.51
N ILE A 23 12.82 -14.79 -4.94
CA ILE A 23 13.15 -14.94 -6.37
C ILE A 23 12.34 -16.09 -6.96
N GLU A 24 12.29 -17.25 -6.30
CA GLU A 24 11.48 -18.40 -6.73
C GLU A 24 9.98 -18.06 -6.81
N ALA A 25 9.49 -17.17 -5.95
CA ALA A 25 8.10 -16.72 -5.99
C ALA A 25 7.72 -15.97 -7.28
N LEU A 26 8.70 -15.46 -8.05
CA LEU A 26 8.46 -14.81 -9.34
C LEU A 26 7.96 -15.78 -10.42
N ASP A 27 8.24 -17.08 -10.27
CA ASP A 27 7.77 -18.12 -11.19
C ASP A 27 6.31 -18.55 -10.92
N ILE A 28 5.72 -18.08 -9.81
CA ILE A 28 4.37 -18.43 -9.39
C ILE A 28 3.37 -17.44 -10.00
N THR A 29 2.36 -17.97 -10.70
CA THR A 29 1.24 -17.18 -11.22
C THR A 29 -0.05 -17.54 -10.48
N LEU A 30 -0.76 -16.53 -9.97
CA LEU A 30 -2.05 -16.70 -9.30
C LEU A 30 -3.20 -16.57 -10.31
N THR A 31 -4.25 -17.39 -10.17
CA THR A 31 -5.49 -17.22 -10.92
C THR A 31 -6.33 -16.09 -10.34
N ALA A 32 -7.34 -15.63 -11.09
CA ALA A 32 -8.23 -14.57 -10.64
C ALA A 32 -9.00 -14.97 -9.37
N GLU A 33 -9.40 -16.23 -9.24
CA GLU A 33 -10.10 -16.77 -8.09
C GLU A 33 -9.22 -16.78 -6.84
N HIS A 34 -7.93 -17.13 -6.98
CA HIS A 34 -6.97 -17.06 -5.88
C HIS A 34 -6.79 -15.63 -5.38
N ILE A 35 -6.70 -14.65 -6.29
CA ILE A 35 -6.57 -13.24 -5.94
C ILE A 35 -7.82 -12.76 -5.20
N ALA A 36 -9.02 -13.04 -5.74
CA ALA A 36 -10.28 -12.67 -5.12
C ALA A 36 -10.44 -13.28 -3.72
N TYR A 37 -10.04 -14.54 -3.55
CA TYR A 37 -10.05 -15.20 -2.25
C TYR A 37 -9.13 -14.48 -1.24
N ILE A 38 -7.88 -14.20 -1.60
CA ILE A 38 -6.91 -13.52 -0.72
C ILE A 38 -7.42 -12.12 -0.32
N GLU A 39 -7.99 -11.37 -1.25
CA GLU A 39 -8.53 -10.03 -0.98
C GLU A 39 -9.79 -10.04 -0.10
N SER A 40 -10.50 -11.16 -0.03
CA SER A 40 -11.74 -11.27 0.76
C SER A 40 -11.52 -11.54 2.25
N ILE A 41 -10.31 -11.92 2.66
CA ILE A 41 -10.04 -12.40 4.04
C ILE A 41 -10.13 -11.27 5.07
N LEU A 42 -9.61 -10.09 4.75
CA LEU A 42 -9.57 -8.97 5.68
C LEU A 42 -9.97 -7.67 4.96
N PRO A 43 -10.81 -6.81 5.57
CA PRO A 43 -11.01 -5.46 5.06
C PRO A 43 -9.67 -4.71 4.96
N PHE A 44 -9.55 -3.86 3.95
CA PHE A 44 -8.36 -3.04 3.76
C PHE A 44 -8.22 -2.03 4.90
N ASP A 45 -7.11 -2.10 5.62
CA ASP A 45 -6.72 -1.17 6.68
C ASP A 45 -5.46 -0.42 6.24
N THR A 46 -5.52 0.91 6.23
CA THR A 46 -4.42 1.79 5.83
C THR A 46 -3.26 1.73 6.81
N GLY A 47 -3.52 1.50 8.10
CA GLY A 47 -2.50 1.35 9.14
C GLY A 47 -1.40 2.43 9.14
N PHE A 48 -0.21 2.05 9.61
CA PHE A 48 0.99 2.90 9.55
C PHE A 48 1.62 2.89 8.14
N PRO A 49 2.15 4.02 7.62
CA PRO A 49 2.28 5.34 8.26
C PRO A 49 1.06 6.25 8.08
N SER A 50 0.03 5.80 7.37
CA SER A 50 -1.16 6.60 7.07
C SER A 50 -1.83 7.13 8.33
N ASP A 51 -2.06 6.28 9.33
CA ASP A 51 -2.69 6.67 10.61
C ASP A 51 -1.79 7.59 11.45
N PHE A 52 -0.47 7.43 11.33
CA PHE A 52 0.50 8.25 12.07
C PHE A 52 0.65 9.65 11.49
N LEU A 53 0.59 9.75 10.16
CA LEU A 53 0.76 11.00 9.42
C LEU A 53 -0.58 11.67 9.07
N SER A 54 -1.71 11.06 9.42
CA SER A 54 -3.02 11.63 9.11
C SER A 54 -3.29 12.86 9.98
N GLY A 55 -3.38 14.02 9.32
CA GLY A 55 -3.80 15.28 9.93
C GLY A 55 -2.69 16.02 10.68
N TYR A 56 -3.06 17.20 11.19
CA TYR A 56 -2.16 18.04 11.98
C TYR A 56 -2.42 17.83 13.47
N PRO A 57 -1.36 17.73 14.31
CA PRO A 57 -1.53 17.63 15.76
C PRO A 57 -2.35 18.80 16.29
N PHE A 58 -3.32 18.53 17.18
CA PHE A 58 -4.27 19.54 17.68
C PHE A 58 -3.59 20.85 18.15
N LEU A 59 -2.43 20.73 18.80
CA LEU A 59 -1.67 21.89 19.30
C LEU A 59 -1.15 22.78 18.17
N ILE A 60 -0.67 22.18 17.08
CA ILE A 60 -0.24 22.94 15.91
C ILE A 60 -1.49 23.53 15.24
N SER A 61 -2.61 22.81 15.23
CA SER A 61 -3.88 23.24 14.64
C SER A 61 -4.44 24.55 15.21
N LEU A 62 -4.10 24.88 16.46
CA LEU A 62 -4.60 26.08 17.14
C LEU A 62 -3.83 27.37 16.77
N PHE A 63 -2.55 27.25 16.42
CA PHE A 63 -1.65 28.41 16.25
C PHE A 63 -1.07 28.55 14.84
N ALA A 64 -1.06 27.49 14.03
CA ALA A 64 -0.55 27.54 12.67
C ALA A 64 -1.65 27.92 11.67
N MET A 65 -1.29 28.75 10.70
CA MET A 65 -2.11 28.98 9.52
C MET A 65 -1.88 27.86 8.52
N TYR A 66 -2.90 27.04 8.29
CA TYR A 66 -2.87 25.97 7.30
C TYR A 66 -3.37 26.47 5.96
N ASP A 67 -2.72 26.03 4.90
CA ASP A 67 -3.31 26.02 3.57
C ASP A 67 -3.89 24.63 3.32
N PRO A 68 -5.20 24.39 3.58
CA PRO A 68 -5.79 23.08 3.39
C PRO A 68 -5.75 22.72 1.90
N GLN A 69 -4.82 21.84 1.55
CA GLN A 69 -4.71 21.36 0.17
C GLN A 69 -5.87 20.40 -0.12
N PRO A 70 -6.66 20.63 -1.19
CA PRO A 70 -7.66 19.67 -1.60
C PRO A 70 -6.97 18.35 -1.98
N LEU A 71 -7.52 17.23 -1.51
CA LEU A 71 -7.01 15.92 -1.90
C LEU A 71 -7.13 15.80 -3.43
N LEU A 72 -6.07 15.34 -4.06
CA LEU A 72 -6.09 15.03 -5.48
C LEU A 72 -7.16 13.97 -5.73
N PRO A 73 -7.90 14.04 -6.86
CA PRO A 73 -8.81 12.96 -7.23
C PRO A 73 -8.03 11.65 -7.32
N PRO A 74 -8.64 10.50 -6.97
CA PRO A 74 -7.99 9.20 -7.12
C PRO A 74 -7.48 9.07 -8.55
N VAL A 75 -6.24 8.60 -8.71
CA VAL A 75 -5.72 8.27 -10.03
C VAL A 75 -6.66 7.22 -10.61
N ALA A 76 -7.41 7.57 -11.65
CA ALA A 76 -8.27 6.63 -12.34
C ALA A 76 -7.40 5.44 -12.75
N ALA A 77 -7.84 4.21 -12.43
CA ALA A 77 -7.16 3.03 -12.93
C ALA A 77 -7.04 3.19 -14.44
N ALA A 78 -5.80 3.21 -14.95
CA ALA A 78 -5.57 3.28 -16.39
C ALA A 78 -6.21 2.01 -16.97
N ASN A 79 -7.26 2.21 -17.77
CA ASN A 79 -7.88 1.15 -18.56
C ASN A 79 -6.88 0.59 -19.56
#